data_AF-A0A3D0PWF3-F1
#
_entry.id   AF-A0A3D0PWF3-F1
#
_cell.length_a   1.000
_cell.length_b   1.000
_cell.length_c   1.000
_cell.angle_alpha   90.00
_cell.angle_beta   90.00
_cell.angle_gamma   90.00
#
_symmetry.space_group_name_H-M   'P 1'
#
loop_
_entity.id
_entity.type
_entity.pdbx_description
1 polymer ?
#
loop_
_entity_poly.entity_id
_entity_poly.type
_entity_poly.pdbx_seq_one_letter_code
_entity_poly.pdbx_strand_id
1 'polypeptide(L)'
;MHTEYKTLARLFHADGSGDAFRNHEAFAKQRLESDSTYRTGIVTSLGELFIGMPRETIDRIAEILTMERKISNQWQRISGVMRWNYIHHFIADELQATNEMEGVRSTRKEVEMAVEAASASRSVEHAKRQNNVSDTRFGEFAKLYLNLTDNNTVLPRSLEDIRSVYDKIALDGIKESDKPDGKLFRARGVHVEGPRGVEHEGIRGEDRISALLTQMLALVASEDMPLLISALASHFLFEYIHPFYDGNGRTGRYLLALYLSRVLTLPTVLSLSRAINERKSAYYRAFTVTEDKLNCGELTFFINTMLDLILEAQRSLVEDIALKLDRYERAAEISKFLSQKAHLDEHTSYLLHGVMQEELFDTRKSMSLQDIAEHCGVTKQSARKYVGKLEDLGWIERVSGRPLRVHAGKRLVAVMNGEMDMAGLF
;
A
#
# COMPACT_ATOMS: atom_id res chain seq x y z
N MET A 1 5.68 14.08 -33.22
CA MET A 1 6.48 14.79 -32.19
C MET A 1 5.73 14.64 -30.87
N HIS A 2 6.21 13.80 -29.97
CA HIS A 2 5.71 13.77 -28.59
C HIS A 2 6.32 14.97 -27.86
N THR A 3 5.55 16.04 -27.72
CA THR A 3 5.95 17.17 -26.89
C THR A 3 5.55 16.84 -25.47
N GLU A 4 6.54 16.47 -24.65
CA GLU A 4 6.40 16.25 -23.21
C GLU A 4 5.61 17.40 -22.58
N TYR A 5 4.60 17.07 -21.76
CA TYR A 5 3.80 18.08 -21.07
C TYR A 5 4.66 19.01 -20.19
N LYS A 6 4.49 20.32 -20.36
CA LYS A 6 5.22 21.35 -19.60
C LYS A 6 4.29 22.05 -18.61
N THR A 7 4.76 22.23 -17.39
CA THR A 7 4.09 23.00 -16.34
C THR A 7 3.99 24.48 -16.72
N LEU A 8 3.00 25.19 -16.17
CA LEU A 8 2.84 26.62 -16.40
C LEU A 8 4.08 27.41 -15.94
N ALA A 9 4.68 27.03 -14.81
CA ALA A 9 5.93 27.64 -14.32
C ALA A 9 7.10 27.47 -15.32
N ARG A 10 7.24 26.27 -15.91
CA ARG A 10 8.30 26.01 -16.91
C ARG A 10 8.04 26.78 -18.20
N LEU A 11 6.77 26.96 -18.60
CA LEU A 11 6.42 27.78 -19.76
C LEU A 11 6.73 29.26 -19.51
N PHE A 12 6.42 29.78 -18.33
CA PHE A 12 6.75 31.15 -17.93
C PHE A 12 8.26 31.42 -18.03
N HIS A 13 9.09 30.55 -17.44
CA HIS A 13 10.55 30.72 -17.49
C HIS A 13 11.16 30.52 -18.88
N ALA A 14 10.46 29.85 -19.80
CA ALA A 14 10.88 29.69 -21.18
C ALA A 14 10.47 30.88 -22.07
N ASP A 15 9.56 31.74 -21.61
CA ASP A 15 9.11 32.91 -22.34
C ASP A 15 10.09 34.08 -22.15
N GLY A 16 10.92 34.32 -23.16
CA GLY A 16 11.86 35.45 -23.20
C GLY A 16 11.24 36.78 -23.66
N SER A 17 9.92 36.83 -23.90
CA SER A 17 9.24 38.05 -24.35
C SER A 17 9.01 39.04 -23.20
N GLY A 18 8.85 40.32 -23.55
CA GLY A 18 8.48 41.37 -22.57
C GLY A 18 7.09 41.21 -21.98
N ASP A 19 6.25 40.32 -22.54
CA ASP A 19 4.86 40.08 -22.16
C ASP A 19 4.67 38.77 -21.37
N ALA A 20 5.75 38.16 -20.86
CA ALA A 20 5.74 36.84 -20.23
C ALA A 20 4.65 36.65 -19.15
N PHE A 21 4.42 37.65 -18.31
CA PHE A 21 3.36 37.61 -17.28
C PHE A 21 1.95 37.55 -17.89
N ARG A 22 1.68 38.37 -18.93
CA ARG A 22 0.39 38.40 -19.61
C ARG A 22 0.14 37.10 -20.38
N ASN A 23 1.17 36.59 -21.04
CA ASN A 23 1.09 35.31 -21.75
C ASN A 23 0.82 34.16 -20.77
N HIS A 24 1.50 34.17 -19.62
CA HIS A 24 1.32 33.17 -18.58
C HIS A 24 -0.09 33.17 -17.98
N GLU A 25 -0.64 34.34 -17.65
CA GLU A 25 -2.03 34.46 -17.20
C GLU A 25 -3.02 33.95 -18.26
N ALA A 26 -2.80 34.32 -19.53
CA ALA A 26 -3.63 33.86 -20.63
C ALA A 26 -3.56 32.32 -20.81
N PHE A 27 -2.37 31.72 -20.70
CA PHE A 27 -2.20 30.27 -20.77
C PHE A 27 -2.82 29.56 -19.57
N ALA A 28 -2.66 30.08 -18.35
CA ALA A 28 -3.27 29.51 -17.16
C ALA A 28 -4.80 29.51 -17.28
N LYS A 29 -5.38 30.63 -17.71
CA LYS A 29 -6.82 30.74 -17.99
C LYS A 29 -7.27 29.77 -19.07
N GLN A 30 -6.54 29.69 -20.19
CA GLN A 30 -6.84 28.78 -21.28
C GLN A 30 -6.86 27.31 -20.81
N ARG A 31 -5.91 26.90 -19.96
CA ARG A 31 -5.89 25.53 -19.42
C ARG A 31 -7.03 25.30 -18.43
N LEU A 32 -7.28 26.24 -17.53
CA LEU A 32 -8.39 26.15 -16.56
C LEU A 32 -9.76 26.04 -17.24
N GLU A 33 -9.97 26.77 -18.35
CA GLU A 33 -11.24 26.84 -19.10
C GLU A 33 -11.34 25.81 -20.23
N SER A 34 -10.35 24.92 -20.40
CA SER A 34 -10.41 23.87 -21.43
C SER A 34 -11.49 22.83 -21.12
N ASP A 35 -12.23 22.38 -22.13
CA ASP A 35 -13.23 21.30 -22.02
C ASP A 35 -12.66 19.99 -21.44
N SER A 36 -11.35 19.77 -21.61
CA SER A 36 -10.66 18.58 -21.09
C SER A 36 -10.19 18.74 -19.64
N THR A 37 -10.47 19.87 -19.00
CA THR A 37 -9.99 20.19 -17.66
C THR A 37 -11.04 19.86 -16.60
N TYR A 38 -10.61 19.12 -15.59
CA TYR A 38 -11.38 18.92 -14.37
C TYR A 38 -11.10 20.06 -13.38
N ARG A 39 -12.12 20.85 -13.09
CA ARG A 39 -12.07 21.91 -12.08
C ARG A 39 -12.52 21.38 -10.73
N THR A 40 -11.76 21.65 -9.67
CA THR A 40 -12.14 21.20 -8.33
C THR A 40 -13.08 22.17 -7.63
N GLY A 41 -13.11 23.44 -8.04
CA GLY A 41 -13.76 24.53 -7.30
C GLY A 41 -13.06 24.92 -5.99
N ILE A 42 -11.97 24.26 -5.62
CA ILE A 42 -11.24 24.46 -4.37
C ILE A 42 -10.22 25.58 -4.58
N VAL A 43 -10.42 26.70 -3.90
CA VAL A 43 -9.54 27.88 -4.02
C VAL A 43 -8.54 27.92 -2.87
N THR A 44 -7.25 27.92 -3.23
CA THR A 44 -6.11 27.99 -2.31
C THR A 44 -5.31 29.29 -2.52
N SER A 45 -4.16 29.44 -1.87
CA SER A 45 -3.24 30.55 -2.18
C SER A 45 -2.59 30.41 -3.56
N LEU A 46 -2.69 29.23 -4.19
CA LEU A 46 -2.18 28.94 -5.53
C LEU A 46 -3.17 29.28 -6.64
N GLY A 47 -4.42 29.60 -6.29
CA GLY A 47 -5.55 29.70 -7.21
C GLY A 47 -6.55 28.56 -7.02
N GLU A 48 -7.50 28.45 -7.93
CA GLU A 48 -8.38 27.28 -8.01
C GLU A 48 -7.57 26.07 -8.45
N LEU A 49 -7.69 24.96 -7.73
CA LEU A 49 -7.02 23.72 -8.13
C LEU A 49 -7.75 23.09 -9.32
N PHE A 50 -7.00 22.69 -10.34
CA PHE A 50 -7.56 22.05 -11.53
C PHE A 50 -6.61 21.03 -12.13
N ILE A 51 -7.15 20.12 -12.94
CA ILE A 51 -6.41 19.06 -13.61
C ILE A 51 -6.73 19.10 -15.10
N GLY A 52 -5.81 19.59 -15.91
CA GLY A 52 -5.86 19.39 -17.36
C GLY A 52 -5.59 17.93 -17.73
N MET A 53 -6.23 17.45 -18.79
CA MET A 53 -6.10 16.06 -19.28
C MET A 53 -5.40 15.99 -20.65
N PRO A 54 -4.08 16.27 -20.72
CA PRO A 54 -3.33 16.06 -21.95
C PRO A 54 -3.32 14.57 -22.31
N ARG A 55 -3.05 14.26 -23.59
CA ARG A 55 -3.00 12.89 -24.11
C ARG A 55 -2.17 11.94 -23.23
N GLU A 56 -1.01 12.40 -22.77
CA GLU A 56 -0.09 11.59 -21.97
C GLU A 56 -0.67 11.19 -20.60
N THR A 57 -1.62 11.96 -20.05
CA THR A 57 -2.37 11.61 -18.83
C THR A 57 -3.39 10.52 -19.15
N ILE A 58 -4.11 10.66 -20.27
CA ILE A 58 -5.10 9.67 -20.73
C ILE A 58 -4.42 8.33 -21.04
N ASP A 59 -3.28 8.36 -21.72
CA ASP A 59 -2.49 7.17 -22.07
C ASP A 59 -2.05 6.42 -20.80
N ARG A 60 -1.58 7.13 -19.78
CA ARG A 60 -1.22 6.54 -18.47
C ARG A 60 -2.41 5.89 -17.77
N ILE A 61 -3.56 6.57 -17.73
CA ILE A 61 -4.78 6.01 -17.13
C ILE A 61 -5.19 4.73 -17.87
N ALA A 62 -5.18 4.74 -19.20
CA ALA A 62 -5.50 3.57 -20.01
C ALA A 62 -4.55 2.40 -19.77
N GLU A 63 -3.24 2.69 -19.62
CA GLU A 63 -2.24 1.69 -19.26
C GLU A 63 -2.49 1.12 -17.86
N ILE A 64 -2.77 1.96 -16.86
CA ILE A 64 -3.07 1.54 -15.49
C ILE A 64 -4.25 0.57 -15.47
N LEU A 65 -5.35 0.90 -16.15
CA LEU A 65 -6.55 0.06 -16.19
C LEU A 65 -6.28 -1.27 -16.94
N THR A 66 -5.42 -1.26 -17.95
CA THR A 66 -5.00 -2.46 -18.66
C THR A 66 -4.14 -3.36 -17.78
N MET A 67 -3.18 -2.79 -17.06
CA MET A 67 -2.35 -3.50 -16.09
C MET A 67 -3.18 -4.04 -14.93
N GLU A 68 -4.18 -3.29 -14.48
CA GLU A 68 -5.08 -3.69 -13.42
C GLU A 68 -5.86 -4.97 -13.80
N ARG A 69 -6.32 -5.06 -15.04
CA ARG A 69 -6.94 -6.29 -15.56
C ARG A 69 -5.97 -7.47 -15.55
N LYS A 70 -4.70 -7.24 -15.90
CA LYS A 70 -3.65 -8.28 -15.88
C LYS A 70 -3.38 -8.77 -14.45
N ILE A 71 -3.24 -7.83 -13.52
CA ILE A 71 -3.01 -8.10 -12.09
C ILE A 71 -4.21 -8.86 -11.52
N SER A 72 -5.45 -8.42 -11.76
CA SER A 72 -6.65 -9.12 -11.32
C SER A 72 -6.69 -10.57 -11.80
N ASN A 73 -6.37 -10.81 -13.08
CA ASN A 73 -6.33 -12.18 -13.63
C ASN A 73 -5.24 -13.05 -12.98
N GLN A 74 -4.04 -12.51 -12.76
CA GLN A 74 -2.96 -13.24 -12.09
C GLN A 74 -3.30 -13.50 -10.61
N TRP A 75 -3.87 -12.50 -9.93
CA TRP A 75 -4.25 -12.57 -8.52
C TRP A 75 -5.31 -13.65 -8.26
N GLN A 76 -6.27 -13.81 -9.17
CA GLN A 76 -7.29 -14.87 -9.08
C GLN A 76 -6.73 -16.29 -9.19
N ARG A 77 -5.56 -16.47 -9.84
CA ARG A 77 -4.88 -17.78 -9.95
C ARG A 77 -4.19 -18.21 -8.65
N ILE A 78 -3.95 -17.26 -7.74
CA ILE A 78 -3.33 -17.56 -6.44
C ILE A 78 -4.40 -18.21 -5.54
N SER A 79 -4.04 -19.28 -4.83
CA SER A 79 -4.94 -19.93 -3.85
C SER A 79 -5.31 -18.96 -2.72
N GLY A 80 -6.44 -19.21 -2.03
CA GLY A 80 -6.90 -18.34 -0.95
C GLY A 80 -5.89 -18.19 0.20
N VAL A 81 -5.22 -19.28 0.59
CA VAL A 81 -4.21 -19.29 1.66
C VAL A 81 -2.99 -18.46 1.24
N MET A 82 -2.47 -18.69 0.02
CA MET A 82 -1.32 -17.94 -0.49
C MET A 82 -1.63 -16.44 -0.64
N ARG A 83 -2.85 -16.08 -1.05
CA ARG A 83 -3.29 -14.68 -1.12
C ARG A 83 -3.20 -13.98 0.23
N TRP A 84 -3.58 -14.66 1.31
CA TRP A 84 -3.50 -14.08 2.66
C TRP A 84 -2.07 -13.83 3.12
N ASN A 85 -1.15 -14.77 2.90
CA ASN A 85 0.28 -14.57 3.22
C ASN A 85 0.86 -13.39 2.43
N TYR A 86 0.46 -13.27 1.17
CA TYR A 86 0.86 -12.16 0.31
C TYR A 86 0.32 -10.80 0.78
N ILE A 87 -0.94 -10.76 1.20
CA ILE A 87 -1.55 -9.55 1.77
C ILE A 87 -0.82 -9.16 3.04
N HIS A 88 -0.53 -10.10 3.95
CA HIS A 88 0.24 -9.80 5.16
C HIS A 88 1.62 -9.23 4.83
N HIS A 89 2.31 -9.84 3.87
CA HIS A 89 3.60 -9.36 3.39
C HIS A 89 3.51 -7.92 2.86
N PHE A 90 2.51 -7.64 2.03
CA PHE A 90 2.31 -6.31 1.48
C PHE A 90 1.93 -5.26 2.51
N ILE A 91 1.07 -5.59 3.47
CA ILE A 91 0.77 -4.68 4.57
C ILE A 91 2.04 -4.40 5.38
N ALA A 92 2.88 -5.40 5.60
CA ALA A 92 4.13 -5.19 6.31
C ALA A 92 5.13 -4.32 5.51
N ASP A 93 5.21 -4.49 4.19
CA ASP A 93 6.03 -3.63 3.32
C ASP A 93 5.50 -2.19 3.29
N GLU A 94 4.18 -2.03 3.20
CA GLU A 94 3.48 -0.75 3.24
C GLU A 94 3.76 0.01 4.55
N LEU A 95 3.60 -0.66 5.70
CA LEU A 95 3.90 -0.10 7.03
C LEU A 95 5.37 0.24 7.19
N GLN A 96 6.28 -0.56 6.65
CA GLN A 96 7.71 -0.27 6.70
C GLN A 96 8.06 0.95 5.84
N ALA A 97 7.63 0.98 4.58
CA ALA A 97 7.92 2.07 3.65
C ALA A 97 7.34 3.40 4.13
N THR A 98 6.08 3.40 4.60
CA THR A 98 5.43 4.62 5.09
C THR A 98 6.08 5.15 6.37
N ASN A 99 6.58 4.29 7.26
CA ASN A 99 7.31 4.73 8.46
C ASN A 99 8.70 5.29 8.10
N GLU A 100 9.42 4.64 7.20
CA GLU A 100 10.74 5.08 6.72
C GLU A 100 10.68 6.47 6.08
N MET A 101 9.63 6.75 5.29
CA MET A 101 9.41 8.06 4.69
C MET A 101 9.25 9.18 5.72
N GLU A 102 8.62 8.90 6.85
CA GLU A 102 8.44 9.88 7.94
C GLU A 102 9.57 9.84 8.99
N GLY A 103 10.65 9.07 8.75
CA GLY A 103 11.75 8.92 9.71
C GLY A 103 11.36 8.19 11.00
N VAL A 104 10.22 7.50 11.02
CA VAL A 104 9.76 6.69 12.16
C VAL A 104 10.52 5.37 12.16
N ARG A 105 11.33 5.14 13.20
CA ARG A 105 12.09 3.89 13.33
C ARG A 105 11.13 2.71 13.57
N SER A 106 11.14 1.77 12.63
CA SER A 106 10.50 0.45 12.75
C SER A 106 11.40 -0.64 12.18
N THR A 107 11.48 -1.76 12.87
CA THR A 107 12.15 -2.97 12.38
C THR A 107 11.15 -3.85 11.64
N ARG A 108 11.64 -4.63 10.68
CA ARG A 108 10.80 -5.59 9.94
C ARG A 108 10.00 -6.52 10.86
N LYS A 109 10.64 -7.00 11.93
CA LYS A 109 10.02 -7.86 12.94
C LYS A 109 8.88 -7.16 13.70
N GLU A 110 9.03 -5.88 14.05
CA GLU A 110 7.97 -5.12 14.73
C GLU A 110 6.75 -4.96 13.83
N VAL A 111 6.96 -4.64 12.56
CA VAL A 111 5.87 -4.47 11.60
C VAL A 111 5.15 -5.80 11.33
N GLU A 112 5.89 -6.89 11.15
CA GLU A 112 5.30 -8.23 11.01
C GLU A 112 4.48 -8.62 12.25
N MET A 113 4.98 -8.35 13.45
CA MET A 113 4.23 -8.57 14.69
C MET A 113 2.94 -7.75 14.77
N ALA A 114 2.96 -6.51 14.28
CA ALA A 114 1.77 -5.66 14.22
C ALA A 114 0.69 -6.24 13.29
N VAL A 115 1.10 -6.70 12.10
CA VAL A 115 0.19 -7.37 11.15
C VAL A 115 -0.39 -8.65 11.74
N GLU A 116 0.44 -9.47 12.39
CA GLU A 116 -0.02 -10.69 13.04
C GLU A 116 -1.03 -10.44 14.16
N ALA A 117 -0.74 -9.47 15.05
CA ALA A 117 -1.65 -9.09 16.13
C ALA A 117 -3.00 -8.64 15.55
N ALA A 118 -2.96 -7.79 14.52
CA ALA A 118 -4.15 -7.30 13.86
C ALA A 118 -4.94 -8.42 13.17
N SER A 119 -4.28 -9.36 12.48
CA SER A 119 -4.92 -10.53 11.87
C SER A 119 -5.53 -11.48 12.90
N ALA A 120 -4.84 -11.75 14.02
CA ALA A 120 -5.33 -12.61 15.09
C ALA A 120 -6.61 -12.06 15.74
N SER A 121 -6.76 -10.73 15.81
CA SER A 121 -7.95 -10.08 16.36
C SER A 121 -9.23 -10.27 15.53
N ARG A 122 -9.11 -10.69 14.27
CA ARG A 122 -10.25 -10.97 13.39
C ARG A 122 -10.90 -12.34 13.67
N SER A 123 -10.19 -13.25 14.33
CA SER A 123 -10.66 -14.62 14.60
C SER A 123 -11.45 -14.68 15.92
N VAL A 124 -12.74 -15.06 15.85
CA VAL A 124 -13.70 -15.10 16.98
C VAL A 124 -13.19 -15.92 18.18
N GLU A 125 -12.36 -16.95 17.94
CA GLU A 125 -11.79 -17.80 19.01
C GLU A 125 -10.53 -17.22 19.70
N HIS A 126 -9.82 -16.28 19.05
CA HIS A 126 -8.54 -15.75 19.57
C HIS A 126 -8.65 -14.47 20.39
N ALA A 127 -9.82 -13.81 20.41
CA ALA A 127 -10.08 -12.64 21.24
C ALA A 127 -9.91 -12.86 22.76
N LYS A 128 -9.76 -14.12 23.21
CA LYS A 128 -9.58 -14.49 24.62
C LYS A 128 -8.14 -14.78 25.05
N ARG A 129 -7.13 -14.78 24.16
CA ARG A 129 -5.74 -15.10 24.53
C ARG A 129 -4.70 -14.18 23.88
N GLN A 130 -4.12 -13.34 24.76
CA GLN A 130 -2.84 -12.62 24.70
C GLN A 130 -2.66 -11.47 23.69
N ASN A 131 -2.28 -10.32 24.26
CA ASN A 131 -1.99 -8.99 23.69
C ASN A 131 -3.11 -8.36 22.86
N ASN A 132 -3.69 -7.28 23.40
CA ASN A 132 -4.66 -6.49 22.66
C ASN A 132 -3.95 -5.85 21.45
N VAL A 133 -4.62 -5.73 20.30
CA VAL A 133 -4.03 -5.07 19.11
C VAL A 133 -3.57 -3.66 19.44
N SER A 134 -4.31 -2.99 20.33
CA SER A 134 -3.98 -1.67 20.89
C SER A 134 -2.66 -1.62 21.66
N ASP A 135 -2.16 -2.77 22.16
CA ASP A 135 -0.94 -2.83 22.96
C ASP A 135 0.29 -3.13 22.09
N THR A 136 0.08 -3.48 20.81
CA THR A 136 1.16 -3.74 19.86
C THR A 136 1.45 -2.47 19.08
N ARG A 137 2.70 -2.00 19.11
CA ARG A 137 3.13 -0.83 18.32
C ARG A 137 2.75 -1.02 16.85
N PHE A 138 2.04 -0.06 16.27
CA PHE A 138 1.48 -0.11 14.91
C PHE A 138 0.35 -1.13 14.69
N GLY A 139 -0.20 -1.73 15.75
CA GLY A 139 -1.26 -2.74 15.64
C GLY A 139 -2.55 -2.17 15.04
N GLU A 140 -3.02 -1.03 15.53
CA GLU A 140 -4.19 -0.35 14.95
C GLU A 140 -3.91 0.17 13.53
N PHE A 141 -2.66 0.56 13.25
CA PHE A 141 -2.23 0.92 11.90
C PHE A 141 -2.31 -0.26 10.93
N ALA A 142 -1.79 -1.43 11.32
CA ALA A 142 -1.88 -2.66 10.52
C ALA A 142 -3.35 -3.10 10.33
N LYS A 143 -4.17 -2.96 11.37
CA LYS A 143 -5.61 -3.27 11.33
C LYS A 143 -6.36 -2.42 10.31
N LEU A 144 -6.01 -1.14 10.18
CA LEU A 144 -6.60 -0.28 9.17
C LEU A 144 -6.35 -0.77 7.74
N TYR A 145 -5.15 -1.22 7.43
CA TYR A 145 -4.84 -1.81 6.12
C TYR A 145 -5.44 -3.20 5.93
N LEU A 146 -5.49 -4.02 6.98
CA LEU A 146 -6.20 -5.30 6.92
C LEU A 146 -7.68 -5.12 6.66
N ASN A 147 -8.31 -4.07 7.19
CA ASN A 147 -9.72 -3.80 6.90
C ASN A 147 -9.96 -3.50 5.42
N LEU A 148 -8.96 -3.03 4.65
CA LEU A 148 -9.09 -2.84 3.20
C LEU A 148 -9.35 -4.15 2.43
N THR A 149 -9.11 -5.32 3.06
CA THR A 149 -9.48 -6.61 2.48
C THR A 149 -10.99 -6.84 2.49
N ASP A 150 -11.73 -6.08 3.29
CA ASP A 150 -13.15 -6.28 3.50
C ASP A 150 -13.95 -5.49 2.47
N ASN A 151 -14.88 -6.17 1.81
CA ASN A 151 -15.75 -5.58 0.78
C ASN A 151 -16.62 -4.41 1.31
N ASN A 152 -16.71 -4.23 2.63
CA ASN A 152 -17.51 -3.19 3.28
C ASN A 152 -16.69 -2.04 3.87
N THR A 153 -15.42 -1.88 3.48
CA THR A 153 -14.59 -0.76 3.97
C THR A 153 -15.27 0.57 3.70
N VAL A 154 -15.59 1.34 4.74
CA VAL A 154 -16.31 2.61 4.64
C VAL A 154 -15.33 3.74 4.38
N LEU A 155 -15.61 4.56 3.36
CA LEU A 155 -14.84 5.78 3.12
C LEU A 155 -15.17 6.85 4.17
N PRO A 156 -14.22 7.68 4.61
CA PRO A 156 -14.49 8.81 5.51
C PRO A 156 -15.57 9.71 4.92
N ARG A 157 -16.57 10.08 5.73
CA ARG A 157 -17.65 10.99 5.34
C ARG A 157 -17.67 12.27 6.17
N SER A 158 -16.90 12.31 7.25
CA SER A 158 -16.81 13.43 8.18
C SER A 158 -15.37 13.76 8.54
N LEU A 159 -15.18 14.91 9.19
CA LEU A 159 -13.88 15.33 9.71
C LEU A 159 -13.46 14.45 10.90
N GLU A 160 -14.44 13.95 11.67
CA GLU A 160 -14.26 13.00 12.75
C GLU A 160 -13.75 11.65 12.24
N ASP A 161 -14.18 11.21 11.05
CA ASP A 161 -13.65 10.00 10.42
C ASP A 161 -12.17 10.16 10.06
N ILE A 162 -11.78 11.31 9.48
CA ILE A 162 -10.38 11.64 9.21
C ILE A 162 -9.57 11.65 10.51
N ARG A 163 -10.12 12.25 11.56
CA ARG A 163 -9.46 12.28 12.87
C ARG A 163 -9.30 10.88 13.48
N SER A 164 -10.32 10.02 13.36
CA SER A 164 -10.28 8.63 13.82
C SER A 164 -9.24 7.79 13.08
N VAL A 165 -9.08 8.02 11.78
CA VAL A 165 -8.00 7.42 10.98
C VAL A 165 -6.64 7.88 11.50
N TYR A 166 -6.45 9.19 11.67
CA TYR A 166 -5.21 9.76 12.21
C TYR A 166 -4.84 9.15 13.57
N ASP A 167 -5.80 9.09 14.50
CA ASP A 167 -5.55 8.61 15.86
C ASP A 167 -5.03 7.16 15.88
N LYS A 168 -5.52 6.31 14.96
CA LYS A 168 -5.08 4.91 14.83
C LYS A 168 -3.73 4.72 14.15
N ILE A 169 -3.29 5.70 13.34
CA ILE A 169 -2.06 5.61 12.54
C ILE A 169 -0.89 6.29 13.25
N ALA A 170 -1.11 7.47 13.79
CA ALA A 170 -0.04 8.39 14.16
C ALA A 170 0.32 8.31 15.65
N LEU A 171 -0.65 8.14 16.54
CA LEU A 171 -0.45 8.36 17.99
C LEU A 171 0.65 7.48 18.61
N ASP A 172 0.84 6.26 18.13
CA ASP A 172 1.87 5.33 18.63
C ASP A 172 3.31 5.72 18.22
N GLY A 173 3.46 6.74 17.37
CA GLY A 173 4.73 7.14 16.76
C GLY A 173 5.08 8.62 16.86
N ILE A 174 4.24 9.46 17.47
CA ILE A 174 4.48 10.91 17.60
C ILE A 174 4.75 11.33 19.05
N LYS A 175 5.37 12.50 19.26
CA LYS A 175 5.59 13.04 20.60
C LYS A 175 4.29 13.60 21.17
N GLU A 176 4.17 13.64 22.49
CA GLU A 176 3.02 14.28 23.17
C GLU A 176 2.84 15.75 22.77
N SER A 177 3.93 16.47 22.48
CA SER A 177 3.91 17.86 22.00
C SER A 177 3.29 18.03 20.61
N ASP A 178 3.26 16.95 19.84
CA ASP A 178 2.84 16.94 18.43
C ASP A 178 1.40 16.40 18.30
N LYS A 179 0.72 16.17 19.42
CA LYS A 179 -0.72 15.90 19.42
C LYS A 179 -1.49 17.17 19.04
N PRO A 180 -2.60 17.05 18.29
CA PRO A 180 -3.40 18.21 17.93
C PRO A 180 -3.97 18.93 19.16
N ASP A 181 -3.94 20.26 19.15
CA ASP A 181 -4.35 21.15 20.24
C ASP A 181 -5.68 21.89 19.97
N GLY A 182 -6.27 21.71 18.78
CA GLY A 182 -7.62 22.17 18.44
C GLY A 182 -8.71 21.14 18.75
N LYS A 183 -9.91 21.36 18.21
CA LYS A 183 -11.07 20.46 18.41
C LYS A 183 -10.86 19.09 17.75
N LEU A 184 -10.43 19.09 16.50
CA LEU A 184 -10.13 17.91 15.68
C LEU A 184 -8.72 18.00 15.07
N PHE A 185 -8.24 19.19 14.76
CA PHE A 185 -6.98 19.42 14.04
C PHE A 185 -6.05 20.33 14.84
N ARG A 186 -4.87 20.63 14.30
CA ARG A 186 -3.97 21.60 14.93
C ARG A 186 -4.56 23.01 14.89
N ALA A 187 -4.37 23.77 15.96
CA ALA A 187 -4.74 25.18 16.05
C ALA A 187 -3.60 26.09 15.58
N ARG A 188 -2.34 25.73 15.87
CA ARG A 188 -1.16 26.54 15.49
C ARG A 188 -0.65 26.21 14.09
N GLY A 189 0.10 27.16 13.51
CA GLY A 189 0.78 26.99 12.23
C GLY A 189 1.92 25.98 12.30
N VAL A 190 2.25 25.38 11.16
CA VAL A 190 3.35 24.44 10.99
C VAL A 190 4.07 24.71 9.67
N HIS A 191 5.35 24.42 9.66
CA HIS A 191 6.14 24.36 8.44
C HIS A 191 6.21 22.91 8.00
N VAL A 192 5.91 22.67 6.73
CA VAL A 192 6.06 21.35 6.12
C VAL A 192 7.53 21.20 5.72
N GLU A 193 8.21 20.26 6.37
CA GLU A 193 9.59 19.94 6.08
C GLU A 193 9.62 18.85 5.00
N GLY A 194 10.24 19.14 3.87
CA GLY A 194 10.61 18.15 2.88
C GLY A 194 12.08 17.75 2.99
N PRO A 195 12.57 16.86 2.11
CA PRO A 195 13.93 16.34 2.15
C PRO A 195 15.04 17.41 2.05
N ARG A 196 14.70 18.64 1.66
CA ARG A 196 15.63 19.77 1.47
C ARG A 196 15.34 20.98 2.37
N GLY A 197 14.49 20.84 3.39
CA GLY A 197 14.12 21.91 4.33
C GLY A 197 12.62 22.26 4.27
N VAL A 198 12.27 23.47 4.73
CA VAL A 198 10.87 23.95 4.69
C VAL A 198 10.43 24.13 3.24
N GLU A 199 9.46 23.33 2.78
CA GLU A 199 8.90 23.39 1.42
C GLU A 199 7.74 24.38 1.35
N HIS A 200 6.81 24.33 2.32
CA HIS A 200 5.73 25.33 2.44
C HIS A 200 5.22 25.47 3.88
N GLU A 201 4.36 26.46 4.10
CA GLU A 201 3.62 26.59 5.35
C GLU A 201 2.24 25.94 5.22
N GLY A 202 1.91 25.04 6.15
CA GLY A 202 0.60 24.41 6.21
C GLY A 202 -0.51 25.43 6.46
N ILE A 203 -1.75 25.07 6.14
CA ILE A 203 -2.89 25.99 6.27
C ILE A 203 -3.05 26.44 7.73
N ARG A 204 -3.16 27.75 7.95
CA ARG A 204 -3.38 28.34 9.28
C ARG A 204 -4.86 28.37 9.63
N GLY A 205 -5.17 28.07 10.89
CA GLY A 205 -6.50 28.14 11.47
C GLY A 205 -7.31 26.86 11.24
N GLU A 206 -7.79 26.28 12.34
CA GLU A 206 -8.57 25.03 12.33
C GLU A 206 -9.85 25.13 11.49
N ASP A 207 -10.54 26.28 11.49
CA ASP A 207 -11.74 26.48 10.69
C ASP A 207 -11.46 26.37 9.18
N ARG A 208 -10.31 26.90 8.73
CA ARG A 208 -9.89 26.83 7.33
C ARG A 208 -9.41 25.43 6.95
N ILE A 209 -8.70 24.76 7.85
CA ILE A 209 -8.34 23.34 7.70
C ILE A 209 -9.62 22.51 7.51
N SER A 210 -10.59 22.70 8.39
CA SER A 210 -11.87 22.00 8.38
C SER A 210 -12.64 22.25 7.07
N ALA A 211 -12.74 23.51 6.63
CA ALA A 211 -13.41 23.87 5.39
C ALA A 211 -12.77 23.22 4.15
N LEU A 212 -11.44 23.20 4.07
CA LEU A 212 -10.72 22.58 2.94
C LEU A 212 -10.80 21.05 2.98
N LEU A 213 -10.75 20.42 4.17
CA LEU A 213 -10.96 18.97 4.30
C LEU A 213 -12.39 18.56 3.95
N THR A 214 -13.41 19.39 4.28
CA THR A 214 -14.79 19.15 3.82
C THR A 214 -14.88 19.20 2.30
N GLN A 215 -14.21 20.18 1.65
CA GLN A 215 -14.15 20.23 0.19
C GLN A 215 -13.39 19.05 -0.41
N MET A 216 -12.33 18.58 0.25
CA MET A 216 -11.60 17.36 -0.14
C MET A 216 -12.49 16.12 -0.09
N LEU A 217 -13.30 15.95 0.97
CA LEU A 217 -14.27 14.86 1.07
C LEU A 217 -15.31 14.92 -0.06
N ALA A 218 -15.81 16.13 -0.37
CA ALA A 218 -16.74 16.33 -1.47
C ALA A 218 -16.10 16.02 -2.84
N LEU A 219 -14.82 16.36 -3.04
CA LEU A 219 -14.08 16.09 -4.27
C LEU A 219 -13.99 14.58 -4.57
N VAL A 220 -13.66 13.77 -3.57
CA VAL A 220 -13.55 12.31 -3.74
C VAL A 220 -14.93 11.65 -3.89
N ALA A 221 -15.96 12.23 -3.28
CA ALA A 221 -17.33 11.75 -3.39
C ALA A 221 -18.05 12.17 -4.69
N SER A 222 -17.50 13.13 -5.44
CA SER A 222 -18.10 13.63 -6.69
C SER A 222 -18.01 12.59 -7.81
N GLU A 223 -19.10 12.47 -8.58
CA GLU A 223 -19.15 11.66 -9.81
C GLU A 223 -18.66 12.43 -11.05
N ASP A 224 -18.40 13.74 -10.91
CA ASP A 224 -17.99 14.62 -12.01
C ASP A 224 -16.51 14.47 -12.38
N MET A 225 -15.73 13.81 -11.52
CA MET A 225 -14.31 13.53 -11.71
C MET A 225 -14.04 12.04 -11.56
N PRO A 226 -13.24 11.41 -12.45
CA PRO A 226 -12.86 10.02 -12.30
C PRO A 226 -12.22 9.76 -10.95
N LEU A 227 -12.66 8.72 -10.24
CA LEU A 227 -12.23 8.43 -8.86
C LEU A 227 -10.71 8.24 -8.72
N LEU A 228 -10.04 7.70 -9.73
CA LEU A 228 -8.57 7.64 -9.76
C LEU A 228 -7.94 9.05 -9.67
N ILE A 229 -8.50 10.03 -10.36
CA ILE A 229 -8.00 11.41 -10.40
C ILE A 229 -8.37 12.15 -9.13
N SER A 230 -9.61 12.04 -8.66
CA SER A 230 -10.04 12.69 -7.42
C SER A 230 -9.33 12.13 -6.19
N ALA A 231 -9.03 10.82 -6.15
CA ALA A 231 -8.21 10.22 -5.10
C ALA A 231 -6.78 10.82 -5.06
N LEU A 232 -6.12 10.94 -6.21
CA LEU A 232 -4.79 11.55 -6.30
C LEU A 232 -4.83 13.04 -5.95
N ALA A 233 -5.81 13.80 -6.44
CA ALA A 233 -5.98 15.21 -6.11
C ALA A 233 -6.28 15.41 -4.61
N SER A 234 -7.06 14.51 -4.00
CA SER A 234 -7.33 14.53 -2.55
C SER A 234 -6.07 14.30 -1.73
N HIS A 235 -5.17 13.44 -2.21
CA HIS A 235 -3.89 13.20 -1.55
C HIS A 235 -3.00 14.46 -1.60
N PHE A 236 -2.92 15.13 -2.75
CA PHE A 236 -2.26 16.44 -2.83
C PHE A 236 -2.86 17.43 -1.82
N LEU A 237 -4.19 17.55 -1.83
CA LEU A 237 -4.89 18.51 -0.99
C LEU A 237 -4.70 18.22 0.51
N PHE A 238 -4.71 16.96 0.93
CA PHE A 238 -4.47 16.58 2.31
C PHE A 238 -3.07 16.99 2.80
N GLU A 239 -2.04 16.65 2.03
CA GLU A 239 -0.65 17.00 2.37
C GLU A 239 -0.41 18.52 2.33
N TYR A 240 -1.02 19.21 1.36
CA TYR A 240 -0.99 20.67 1.25
C TYR A 240 -1.65 21.37 2.44
N ILE A 241 -2.83 20.90 2.87
CA ILE A 241 -3.52 21.41 4.07
C ILE A 241 -2.66 21.17 5.32
N HIS A 242 -2.07 19.98 5.41
CA HIS A 242 -1.23 19.52 6.51
C HIS A 242 -1.94 19.66 7.88
N PRO A 243 -3.06 18.94 8.12
CA PRO A 243 -3.97 19.20 9.24
C PRO A 243 -3.45 18.86 10.64
N PHE A 244 -2.35 18.11 10.75
CA PHE A 244 -1.75 17.69 12.02
C PHE A 244 -0.32 18.22 12.18
N TYR A 245 0.25 18.13 13.39
CA TYR A 245 1.65 18.53 13.64
C TYR A 245 2.64 17.49 13.12
N ASP A 246 2.30 16.22 13.22
CA ASP A 246 3.06 15.06 12.73
C ASP A 246 2.06 13.95 12.37
N GLY A 247 2.45 13.03 11.50
CA GLY A 247 1.64 11.90 11.04
C GLY A 247 0.81 12.19 9.78
N ASN A 248 1.00 13.36 9.15
CA ASN A 248 0.30 13.73 7.91
C ASN A 248 0.63 12.74 6.79
N GLY A 249 1.91 12.52 6.46
CA GLY A 249 2.28 11.63 5.35
C GLY A 249 1.72 10.20 5.48
N ARG A 250 1.79 9.62 6.69
CA ARG A 250 1.20 8.29 6.97
C ARG A 250 -0.32 8.28 6.80
N THR A 251 -1.00 9.31 7.32
CA THR A 251 -2.46 9.45 7.21
C THR A 251 -2.89 9.68 5.77
N GLY A 252 -2.19 10.55 5.04
CA GLY A 252 -2.46 10.88 3.65
C GLY A 252 -2.24 9.68 2.72
N ARG A 253 -1.19 8.88 2.94
CA ARG A 253 -0.97 7.63 2.18
C ARG A 253 -2.02 6.56 2.48
N TYR A 254 -2.46 6.43 3.74
CA TYR A 254 -3.58 5.53 4.05
C TYR A 254 -4.89 5.99 3.40
N LEU A 255 -5.23 7.28 3.47
CA LEU A 255 -6.41 7.83 2.79
C LEU A 255 -6.33 7.61 1.28
N LEU A 256 -5.16 7.84 0.69
CA LEU A 256 -4.91 7.54 -0.72
C LEU A 256 -5.16 6.06 -1.03
N ALA A 257 -4.59 5.15 -0.24
CA ALA A 257 -4.78 3.72 -0.40
C ALA A 257 -6.26 3.32 -0.29
N LEU A 258 -6.97 3.89 0.68
CA LEU A 258 -8.40 3.67 0.92
C LEU A 258 -9.28 4.14 -0.23
N TYR A 259 -8.96 5.28 -0.86
CA TYR A 259 -9.69 5.76 -2.03
C TYR A 259 -9.34 4.97 -3.29
N LEU A 260 -8.06 4.65 -3.51
CA LEU A 260 -7.62 3.86 -4.65
C LEU A 260 -8.13 2.41 -4.60
N SER A 261 -8.38 1.83 -3.42
CA SER A 261 -8.93 0.47 -3.30
C SER A 261 -10.36 0.32 -3.86
N ARG A 262 -11.01 1.43 -4.20
CA ARG A 262 -12.30 1.45 -4.90
C ARG A 262 -12.16 1.29 -6.42
N VAL A 263 -10.98 1.49 -6.98
CA VAL A 263 -10.73 1.43 -8.44
C VAL A 263 -9.59 0.50 -8.83
N LEU A 264 -8.63 0.25 -7.95
CA LEU A 264 -7.50 -0.66 -8.16
C LEU A 264 -7.61 -1.87 -7.22
N THR A 265 -7.03 -3.01 -7.60
CA THR A 265 -6.97 -4.17 -6.72
C THR A 265 -6.07 -3.90 -5.52
N LEU A 266 -6.37 -4.59 -4.42
CA LEU A 266 -5.63 -4.47 -3.17
C LEU A 266 -4.10 -4.67 -3.33
N PRO A 267 -3.60 -5.66 -4.11
CA PRO A 267 -2.17 -5.78 -4.39
C PRO A 267 -1.54 -4.51 -4.99
N THR A 268 -2.20 -3.87 -5.94
CA THR A 268 -1.73 -2.61 -6.54
C THR A 268 -1.63 -1.52 -5.48
N VAL A 269 -2.68 -1.37 -4.67
CA VAL A 269 -2.77 -0.35 -3.62
C VAL A 269 -1.69 -0.53 -2.56
N LEU A 270 -1.50 -1.75 -2.05
CA LEU A 270 -0.51 -2.03 -1.00
C LEU A 270 0.95 -2.04 -1.51
N SER A 271 1.15 -2.02 -2.83
CA SER A 271 2.49 -1.90 -3.43
C SER A 271 2.90 -0.45 -3.65
N LEU A 272 1.98 0.51 -3.49
CA LEU A 272 2.20 1.89 -3.89
C LEU A 272 3.20 2.62 -2.99
N SER A 273 3.13 2.51 -1.66
CA SER A 273 4.08 3.24 -0.79
C SER A 273 5.51 2.76 -0.97
N ARG A 274 5.72 1.49 -1.34
CA ARG A 274 7.04 0.99 -1.71
C ARG A 274 7.57 1.70 -2.97
N ALA A 275 6.77 1.77 -4.03
CA ALA A 275 7.15 2.50 -5.25
C ALA A 275 7.41 3.99 -4.99
N ILE A 276 6.57 4.61 -4.15
CA ILE A 276 6.76 6.00 -3.70
C ILE A 276 8.10 6.14 -2.95
N ASN A 277 8.44 5.25 -2.02
CA ASN A 277 9.68 5.30 -1.26
C ASN A 277 10.92 5.14 -2.16
N GLU A 278 10.88 4.18 -3.10
CA GLU A 278 11.94 3.94 -4.10
C GLU A 278 12.12 5.14 -5.05
N ARG A 279 11.09 5.97 -5.22
CA ARG A 279 11.06 7.18 -6.06
C ARG A 279 10.77 8.45 -5.27
N LYS A 280 11.18 8.51 -3.99
CA LYS A 280 10.81 9.60 -3.08
C LYS A 280 11.11 10.99 -3.63
N SER A 281 12.22 11.14 -4.36
CA SER A 281 12.62 12.41 -4.96
C SER A 281 11.63 12.89 -6.03
N ALA A 282 11.06 11.99 -6.83
CA ALA A 282 10.03 12.31 -7.81
C ALA A 282 8.71 12.68 -7.11
N TYR A 283 8.33 11.92 -6.09
CA TYR A 283 7.15 12.18 -5.27
C TYR A 283 7.18 13.56 -4.60
N TYR A 284 8.23 13.90 -3.84
CA TYR A 284 8.34 15.23 -3.22
C TYR A 284 8.46 16.35 -4.26
N ARG A 285 9.18 16.11 -5.37
CA ARG A 285 9.25 17.08 -6.46
C ARG A 285 7.88 17.40 -7.05
N ALA A 286 6.96 16.43 -7.10
CA ALA A 286 5.60 16.65 -7.58
C ALA A 286 4.88 17.71 -6.75
N PHE A 287 5.00 17.66 -5.42
CA PHE A 287 4.49 18.70 -4.53
C PHE A 287 5.17 20.05 -4.79
N THR A 288 6.51 20.09 -4.75
CA THR A 288 7.26 21.35 -4.94
C THR A 288 6.89 22.06 -6.25
N VAL A 289 6.73 21.29 -7.34
CA VAL A 289 6.39 21.85 -8.66
C VAL A 289 4.95 22.36 -8.68
N THR A 290 4.02 21.65 -8.05
CA THR A 290 2.61 22.03 -8.03
C THR A 290 2.34 23.22 -7.12
N GLU A 291 3.10 23.37 -6.04
CA GLU A 291 3.00 24.48 -5.09
C GLU A 291 3.68 25.78 -5.56
N ASP A 292 4.40 25.73 -6.70
CA ASP A 292 4.90 26.95 -7.32
C ASP A 292 3.72 27.86 -7.70
N LYS A 293 3.75 29.12 -7.25
CA LYS A 293 2.72 30.12 -7.58
C LYS A 293 2.63 30.35 -9.09
N LEU A 294 3.73 30.20 -9.82
CA LEU A 294 3.75 30.26 -11.29
C LEU A 294 3.11 29.01 -11.94
N ASN A 295 2.76 27.98 -11.18
CA ASN A 295 2.00 26.85 -11.66
C ASN A 295 0.47 27.03 -11.52
N CYS A 296 0.01 28.12 -10.90
CA CYS A 296 -1.40 28.56 -10.87
C CYS A 296 -2.41 27.50 -10.40
N GLY A 297 -2.03 26.60 -9.49
CA GLY A 297 -2.92 25.56 -8.96
C GLY A 297 -3.14 24.36 -9.89
N GLU A 298 -2.38 24.23 -10.98
CA GLU A 298 -2.52 23.10 -11.91
C GLU A 298 -1.91 21.81 -11.37
N LEU A 299 -2.74 20.80 -11.07
CA LEU A 299 -2.29 19.53 -10.49
C LEU A 299 -1.81 18.52 -11.54
N THR A 300 -1.92 18.79 -12.84
CA THR A 300 -1.65 17.79 -13.90
C THR A 300 -0.26 17.16 -13.81
N PHE A 301 0.78 17.93 -13.44
CA PHE A 301 2.12 17.38 -13.24
C PHE A 301 2.18 16.42 -12.04
N PHE A 302 1.52 16.79 -10.94
CA PHE A 302 1.38 15.92 -9.76
C PHE A 302 0.65 14.63 -10.11
N ILE A 303 -0.51 14.74 -10.78
CA ILE A 303 -1.31 13.60 -11.22
C ILE A 303 -0.47 12.68 -12.12
N ASN A 304 0.21 13.20 -13.14
CA ASN A 304 1.06 12.39 -14.01
C ASN A 304 2.18 11.67 -13.26
N THR A 305 2.81 12.35 -12.28
CA THR A 305 3.85 11.74 -11.45
C THR A 305 3.28 10.59 -10.62
N MET A 306 2.10 10.78 -10.01
CA MET A 306 1.45 9.73 -9.24
C MET A 306 0.98 8.55 -10.12
N LEU A 307 0.49 8.82 -11.33
CA LEU A 307 0.13 7.78 -12.30
C LEU A 307 1.38 6.97 -12.72
N ASP A 308 2.53 7.62 -12.92
CA ASP A 308 3.80 6.94 -13.20
C ASP A 308 4.24 6.04 -12.01
N LEU A 309 4.06 6.49 -10.77
CA LEU A 309 4.34 5.69 -9.57
C LEU A 309 3.41 4.47 -9.45
N ILE A 310 2.13 4.63 -9.79
CA ILE A 310 1.17 3.50 -9.86
C ILE A 310 1.59 2.51 -10.95
N LEU A 311 1.97 2.98 -12.13
CA LEU A 311 2.44 2.12 -13.22
C LEU A 311 3.70 1.35 -12.84
N GLU A 312 4.65 2.00 -12.16
CA GLU A 312 5.86 1.36 -11.65
C GLU A 312 5.51 0.25 -10.64
N ALA A 313 4.63 0.55 -9.67
CA ALA A 313 4.13 -0.43 -8.72
C ALA A 313 3.45 -1.63 -9.42
N GLN A 314 2.58 -1.37 -10.40
CA GLN A 314 1.89 -2.41 -11.16
C GLN A 314 2.84 -3.27 -11.99
N ARG A 315 3.86 -2.68 -12.62
CA ARG A 315 4.86 -3.43 -13.41
C ARG A 315 5.66 -4.37 -12.52
N SER A 316 6.20 -3.88 -11.41
CA SER A 316 6.92 -4.70 -10.44
C SER A 316 6.04 -5.81 -9.85
N LEU A 317 4.77 -5.49 -9.58
CA LEU A 317 3.80 -6.45 -9.05
C LEU A 317 3.50 -7.58 -10.05
N VAL A 318 3.30 -7.25 -11.32
CA VAL A 318 3.05 -8.24 -12.39
C VAL A 318 4.20 -9.22 -12.52
N GLU A 319 5.44 -8.72 -12.42
CA GLU A 319 6.65 -9.53 -12.46
C GLU A 319 6.77 -10.43 -11.21
N ASP A 320 6.55 -9.87 -10.02
CA ASP A 320 6.61 -10.60 -8.75
C ASP A 320 5.56 -11.73 -8.69
N ILE A 321 4.30 -11.44 -9.06
CA ILE A 321 3.24 -12.45 -9.09
C ILE A 321 3.56 -13.54 -10.14
N ALA A 322 4.07 -13.16 -11.32
CA ALA A 322 4.43 -14.13 -12.35
C ALA A 322 5.53 -15.09 -11.87
N LEU A 323 6.59 -14.56 -11.26
CA LEU A 323 7.69 -15.35 -10.69
C LEU A 323 7.20 -16.31 -9.61
N LYS A 324 6.30 -15.85 -8.73
CA LYS A 324 5.78 -16.69 -7.65
C LYS A 324 4.78 -17.74 -8.14
N LEU A 325 3.96 -17.43 -9.15
CA LEU A 325 3.09 -18.42 -9.79
C LEU A 325 3.92 -19.53 -10.47
N ASP A 326 4.99 -19.18 -11.17
CA ASP A 326 5.89 -20.16 -11.79
C ASP A 326 6.56 -21.07 -10.75
N ARG A 327 7.04 -20.50 -9.63
CA ARG A 327 7.57 -21.28 -8.50
C ARG A 327 6.52 -22.19 -7.88
N TYR A 328 5.28 -21.71 -7.75
CA TYR A 328 4.17 -22.50 -7.22
C TYR A 328 3.83 -23.69 -8.12
N GLU A 329 3.75 -23.48 -9.44
CA GLU A 329 3.48 -24.54 -10.41
C GLU A 329 4.57 -25.62 -10.35
N ARG A 330 5.85 -25.22 -10.30
CA ARG A 330 6.98 -26.15 -10.10
C ARG A 330 6.90 -26.91 -8.78
N ALA A 331 6.60 -26.21 -7.68
CA ALA A 331 6.47 -26.85 -6.37
C ALA A 331 5.30 -27.84 -6.32
N ALA A 332 4.19 -27.58 -7.01
CA ALA A 332 3.07 -28.49 -7.12
C ALA A 332 3.45 -29.79 -7.87
N GLU A 333 4.23 -29.68 -8.94
CA GLU A 333 4.75 -30.85 -9.66
C GLU A 333 5.70 -31.69 -8.80
N ILE A 334 6.63 -31.03 -8.11
CA ILE A 334 7.55 -31.67 -7.15
C ILE A 334 6.76 -32.39 -6.05
N SER A 335 5.83 -31.69 -5.41
CA SER A 335 4.99 -32.23 -4.34
C SER A 335 4.23 -33.49 -4.80
N LYS A 336 3.62 -33.45 -5.99
CA LYS A 336 2.91 -34.59 -6.57
C LYS A 336 3.83 -35.78 -6.81
N PHE A 337 5.00 -35.56 -7.40
CA PHE A 337 5.98 -36.61 -7.64
C PHE A 337 6.48 -37.23 -6.33
N LEU A 338 6.87 -36.42 -5.35
CA LEU A 338 7.34 -36.87 -4.05
C LEU A 338 6.28 -37.68 -3.31
N SER A 339 5.04 -37.19 -3.32
CA SER A 339 3.90 -37.87 -2.69
C SER A 339 3.64 -39.24 -3.31
N GLN A 340 3.73 -39.36 -4.64
CA GLN A 340 3.58 -40.64 -5.34
C GLN A 340 4.73 -41.61 -5.03
N LYS A 341 5.98 -41.11 -5.09
CA LYS A 341 7.18 -41.95 -4.90
C LYS A 341 7.35 -42.44 -3.46
N ALA A 342 6.97 -41.63 -2.48
CA ALA A 342 6.99 -42.03 -1.06
C ALA A 342 5.68 -42.69 -0.59
N HIS A 343 4.70 -42.89 -1.49
CA HIS A 343 3.38 -43.45 -1.17
C HIS A 343 2.69 -42.75 0.01
N LEU A 344 2.72 -41.42 0.02
CA LEU A 344 2.09 -40.62 1.07
C LEU A 344 0.55 -40.73 1.02
N ASP A 345 -0.08 -40.72 2.19
CA ASP A 345 -1.54 -40.55 2.27
C ASP A 345 -1.96 -39.12 1.89
N GLU A 346 -3.25 -38.95 1.62
CA GLU A 346 -3.84 -37.69 1.15
C GLU A 346 -3.51 -36.51 2.09
N HIS A 347 -3.69 -36.69 3.40
CA HIS A 347 -3.43 -35.62 4.38
C HIS A 347 -1.94 -35.30 4.50
N THR A 348 -1.06 -36.29 4.42
CA THR A 348 0.40 -36.07 4.46
C THR A 348 0.89 -35.37 3.18
N SER A 349 0.32 -35.72 2.02
CA SER A 349 0.57 -35.05 0.74
C SER A 349 0.09 -33.61 0.75
N TYR A 350 -1.10 -33.37 1.33
CA TYR A 350 -1.66 -32.04 1.50
C TYR A 350 -0.80 -31.17 2.43
N LEU A 351 -0.32 -31.74 3.54
CA LEU A 351 0.64 -31.07 4.43
C LEU A 351 1.95 -30.73 3.72
N LEU A 352 2.53 -31.66 2.94
CA LEU A 352 3.75 -31.40 2.19
C LEU A 352 3.55 -30.20 1.24
N HIS A 353 2.44 -30.19 0.50
CA HIS A 353 2.07 -29.08 -0.38
C HIS A 353 1.91 -27.77 0.39
N GLY A 354 1.27 -27.79 1.56
CA GLY A 354 1.11 -26.63 2.44
C GLY A 354 2.45 -26.07 2.93
N VAL A 355 3.36 -26.93 3.41
CA VAL A 355 4.69 -26.49 3.87
C VAL A 355 5.52 -25.91 2.74
N MET A 356 5.44 -26.48 1.54
CA MET A 356 6.10 -25.94 0.35
C MET A 356 5.54 -24.57 -0.06
N GLN A 357 4.22 -24.37 0.06
CA GLN A 357 3.61 -23.05 -0.16
C GLN A 357 4.10 -22.02 0.86
N GLU A 358 4.14 -22.38 2.14
CA GLU A 358 4.59 -21.47 3.20
C GLU A 358 6.07 -21.09 3.02
N GLU A 359 6.92 -22.02 2.59
CA GLU A 359 8.32 -21.71 2.29
C GLU A 359 8.49 -20.70 1.13
N LEU A 360 7.59 -20.75 0.13
CA LEU A 360 7.63 -19.89 -1.05
C LEU A 360 6.99 -18.51 -0.82
N PHE A 361 5.97 -18.44 0.04
CA PHE A 361 5.09 -17.28 0.13
C PHE A 361 5.00 -16.65 1.52
N ASP A 362 5.23 -17.41 2.59
CA ASP A 362 5.20 -16.86 3.96
C ASP A 362 6.56 -16.26 4.34
N THR A 363 6.48 -15.17 5.09
CA THR A 363 7.66 -14.41 5.52
C THR A 363 8.39 -15.12 6.66
N ARG A 364 7.67 -15.88 7.50
CA ARG A 364 8.26 -16.69 8.58
C ARG A 364 8.70 -18.07 8.12
N LYS A 365 8.25 -18.49 6.93
CA LYS A 365 8.55 -19.80 6.34
C LYS A 365 8.26 -20.94 7.31
N SER A 366 7.21 -20.82 8.13
CA SER A 366 6.92 -21.86 9.12
C SER A 366 5.45 -21.95 9.49
N MET A 367 4.94 -23.17 9.63
CA MET A 367 3.57 -23.46 10.06
C MET A 367 3.54 -23.90 11.52
N SER A 368 2.61 -23.36 12.31
CA SER A 368 2.31 -23.89 13.63
C SER A 368 1.46 -25.16 13.54
N LEU A 369 1.47 -25.96 14.61
CA LEU A 369 0.61 -27.14 14.68
C LEU A 369 -0.90 -26.80 14.60
N GLN A 370 -1.29 -25.59 15.00
CA GLN A 370 -2.67 -25.12 14.81
C GLN A 370 -2.94 -24.91 13.31
N ASP A 371 -2.07 -24.17 12.63
CA ASP A 371 -2.21 -23.84 11.20
C ASP A 371 -2.28 -25.12 10.36
N ILE A 372 -1.47 -26.13 10.69
CA ILE A 372 -1.50 -27.44 10.03
C ILE A 372 -2.82 -28.17 10.27
N ALA A 373 -3.32 -28.15 11.50
CA ALA A 373 -4.57 -28.82 11.85
C ALA A 373 -5.76 -28.19 11.10
N GLU A 374 -5.79 -26.86 11.03
CA GLU A 374 -6.80 -26.11 10.27
C GLU A 374 -6.67 -26.36 8.76
N HIS A 375 -5.45 -26.27 8.22
CA HIS A 375 -5.16 -26.50 6.81
C HIS A 375 -5.66 -27.88 6.38
N CYS A 376 -5.24 -28.94 7.07
CA CYS A 376 -5.63 -30.31 6.76
C CYS A 376 -7.08 -30.66 7.16
N GLY A 377 -7.79 -29.80 7.90
CA GLY A 377 -9.13 -30.09 8.41
C GLY A 377 -9.18 -31.21 9.46
N VAL A 378 -8.14 -31.34 10.29
CA VAL A 378 -7.97 -32.45 11.25
C VAL A 378 -7.69 -31.96 12.66
N THR A 379 -7.73 -32.87 13.64
CA THR A 379 -7.32 -32.54 15.02
C THR A 379 -5.81 -32.31 15.12
N LYS A 380 -5.36 -31.52 16.10
CA LYS A 380 -3.93 -31.35 16.42
C LYS A 380 -3.18 -32.66 16.64
N GLN A 381 -3.85 -33.67 17.16
CA GLN A 381 -3.25 -34.98 17.39
C GLN A 381 -2.97 -35.70 16.07
N SER A 382 -3.91 -35.66 15.13
CA SER A 382 -3.71 -36.18 13.78
C SER A 382 -2.65 -35.39 13.01
N ALA A 383 -2.68 -34.05 13.10
CA ALA A 383 -1.67 -33.19 12.51
C ALA A 383 -0.24 -33.55 12.94
N ARG A 384 0.00 -33.85 14.23
CA ARG A 384 1.32 -34.30 14.71
C ARG A 384 1.79 -35.60 14.05
N LYS A 385 0.88 -36.51 13.73
CA LYS A 385 1.22 -37.77 13.05
C LYS A 385 1.72 -37.50 11.63
N TYR A 386 1.08 -36.60 10.89
CA TYR A 386 1.51 -36.23 9.53
C TYR A 386 2.83 -35.48 9.54
N VAL A 387 3.02 -34.57 10.51
CA VAL A 387 4.32 -33.91 10.75
C VAL A 387 5.42 -34.93 10.99
N GLY A 388 5.22 -35.89 11.89
CA GLY A 388 6.21 -36.93 12.18
C GLY A 388 6.65 -37.71 10.93
N LYS A 389 5.72 -38.06 10.04
CA LYS A 389 6.04 -38.77 8.79
C LYS A 389 6.97 -37.97 7.87
N LEU A 390 6.71 -36.67 7.72
CA LEU A 390 7.56 -35.80 6.88
C LEU A 390 8.89 -35.46 7.55
N GLU A 391 8.93 -35.42 8.88
CA GLU A 391 10.17 -35.28 9.66
C GLU A 391 11.06 -36.52 9.52
N ASP A 392 10.48 -37.72 9.57
CA ASP A 392 11.21 -38.98 9.38
C ASP A 392 11.84 -39.07 7.97
N LEU A 393 11.20 -38.46 6.97
CA LEU A 393 11.73 -38.32 5.60
C LEU A 393 12.76 -37.18 5.47
N GLY A 394 12.92 -36.34 6.49
CA GLY A 394 13.80 -35.16 6.46
C GLY A 394 13.32 -34.06 5.51
N TRP A 395 12.04 -34.08 5.11
CA TRP A 395 11.46 -33.09 4.19
C TRP A 395 10.96 -31.86 4.93
N ILE A 396 10.71 -31.97 6.24
CA ILE A 396 10.40 -30.83 7.11
C ILE A 396 11.28 -30.86 8.37
N GLU A 397 11.50 -29.69 8.96
CA GLU A 397 12.33 -29.48 10.14
C GLU A 397 11.55 -28.68 11.21
N ARG A 398 11.85 -28.89 12.51
CA ARG A 398 11.22 -28.15 13.61
C ARG A 398 11.92 -26.81 13.84
N VAL A 399 11.16 -25.72 13.82
CA VAL A 399 11.65 -24.39 14.23
C VAL A 399 11.60 -24.24 15.75
N SER A 400 10.50 -24.65 16.37
CA SER A 400 10.28 -24.54 17.81
C SER A 400 9.45 -25.72 18.32
N GLY A 401 9.70 -26.16 19.56
CA GLY A 401 8.98 -27.28 20.17
C GLY A 401 7.71 -26.88 20.95
N ARG A 402 7.64 -25.63 21.44
CA ARG A 402 6.50 -25.11 22.22
C ARG A 402 6.31 -23.59 22.00
N PRO A 403 5.31 -23.16 21.21
CA PRO A 403 4.43 -23.99 20.39
C PRO A 403 5.21 -24.72 19.28
N LEU A 404 4.72 -25.89 18.85
CA LEU A 404 5.34 -26.66 17.76
C LEU A 404 5.17 -25.89 16.45
N ARG A 405 6.29 -25.60 15.78
CA ARG A 405 6.34 -25.01 14.44
C ARG A 405 7.31 -25.78 13.55
N VAL A 406 6.97 -25.91 12.28
CA VAL A 406 7.77 -26.64 11.28
C VAL A 406 7.97 -25.80 10.03
N HIS A 407 9.07 -26.06 9.31
CA HIS A 407 9.39 -25.44 8.02
C HIS A 407 9.88 -26.49 7.02
N ALA A 408 10.02 -26.12 5.75
CA ALA A 408 10.61 -27.00 4.74
C ALA A 408 12.08 -27.31 5.10
N GLY A 409 12.44 -28.59 5.10
CA GLY A 409 13.81 -29.02 5.37
C GLY A 409 14.77 -28.60 4.27
N LYS A 410 16.06 -28.42 4.58
CA LYS A 410 17.04 -27.84 3.63
C LYS A 410 17.11 -28.57 2.29
N ARG A 411 17.00 -29.90 2.32
CA ARG A 411 16.98 -30.74 1.11
C ARG A 411 15.76 -30.44 0.25
N LEU A 412 14.58 -30.29 0.86
CA LEU A 412 13.35 -29.98 0.14
C LEU A 412 13.45 -28.58 -0.51
N VAL A 413 13.98 -27.59 0.23
CA VAL A 413 14.23 -26.24 -0.30
C VAL A 413 15.19 -26.27 -1.49
N ALA A 414 16.28 -27.03 -1.41
CA ALA A 414 17.24 -27.16 -2.51
C ALA A 414 16.60 -27.76 -3.77
N VAL A 415 15.71 -28.76 -3.62
CA VAL A 415 14.95 -29.29 -4.77
C VAL A 415 13.99 -28.25 -5.34
N MET A 416 13.27 -27.51 -4.49
CA MET A 416 12.35 -26.46 -4.92
C MET A 416 13.05 -25.34 -5.70
N ASN A 417 14.30 -25.02 -5.34
CA ASN A 417 15.11 -24.02 -6.03
C ASN A 417 15.82 -24.55 -7.28
N GLY A 418 15.77 -25.86 -7.54
CA GLY A 418 16.52 -26.50 -8.62
C GLY A 418 18.03 -26.64 -8.35
N GLU A 419 18.45 -26.49 -7.09
CA GLU A 419 19.84 -26.64 -6.64
C GLU A 419 20.20 -28.12 -6.38
N MET A 420 19.19 -28.99 -6.22
CA MET A 420 19.36 -30.42 -6.00
C MET A 420 18.36 -31.21 -6.85
N ASP A 421 18.79 -32.37 -7.37
CA ASP A 421 17.89 -33.30 -8.05
C ASP A 421 16.91 -33.95 -7.05
N MET A 422 15.69 -34.23 -7.50
CA MET A 422 14.64 -34.95 -6.79
C MET A 422 15.09 -36.34 -6.32
N ALA A 423 16.05 -36.97 -7.01
CA ALA A 423 16.67 -38.21 -6.56
C ALA A 423 17.37 -38.04 -5.19
N GLY A 424 17.91 -36.85 -4.92
CA GLY A 424 18.60 -36.51 -3.68
C GLY A 424 17.69 -36.26 -2.49
N LEU A 425 16.38 -36.56 -2.56
CA LEU A 425 15.45 -36.57 -1.42
C LEU A 425 15.14 -37.99 -0.88
N PHE A 426 15.60 -39.00 -1.60
CA PHE A 426 15.54 -40.42 -1.24
C PHE A 426 16.96 -40.92 -0.93
#